data_AF-A0A950T0J3-F1
#
_entry.id   AF-A0A950T0J3-F1
#
_cell.length_a   1.000
_cell.length_b   1.000
_cell.length_c   1.000
_cell.angle_alpha   90.00
_cell.angle_beta   90.00
_cell.angle_gamma   90.00
#
_symmetry.space_group_name_H-M   'P 1'
#
loop_
_entity.id
_entity.type
_entity.pdbx_description
1 polymer ?
#
loop_
_entity_poly.entity_id
_entity_poly.type
_entity_poly.pdbx_seq_one_letter_code
_entity_poly.pdbx_strand_id
1 'polypeptide(L)'
;MNNPQLYAYNDAKIRAQQAFQFSLQGETAQAQELLQRTHSELKSLSGDVLVTGYNRVQEESIDTQALTRTFEQTQAWGWFELASGIFQIMRDRPGTSMVYFKRAWRIWRPWSTNAVSEVQRYEAKRERARTGLWLGEAWARFMSDRAQQSANAILRAALTELLRIEAYDLLQETIDQQSLLPPAPPGSLAYNNGRHIPYICLFFTQSAFLEQLLYSRR
;
A
#
# COMPACT_ATOMS: atom_id res chain seq x y z
N MET A 1 20.80 7.60 -24.10
CA MET A 1 20.19 8.95 -23.99
C MET A 1 19.35 8.97 -22.73
N ASN A 2 19.71 9.82 -21.77
CA ASN A 2 19.04 9.93 -20.47
C ASN A 2 17.70 10.64 -20.64
N ASN A 3 16.59 9.95 -20.36
CA ASN A 3 15.25 10.53 -20.49
C ASN A 3 14.92 11.37 -19.23
N PRO A 4 14.87 12.72 -19.32
CA PRO A 4 14.68 13.60 -18.17
C PRO A 4 13.37 13.34 -17.41
N GLN A 5 12.34 12.80 -18.07
CA GLN A 5 11.09 12.44 -17.40
C GLN A 5 11.26 11.26 -16.44
N LEU A 6 12.15 10.30 -16.74
CA LEU A 6 12.41 9.17 -15.85
C LEU A 6 13.06 9.62 -14.53
N TYR A 7 13.95 10.62 -14.59
CA TYR A 7 14.54 11.22 -13.40
C TYR A 7 13.48 11.92 -12.54
N ALA A 8 12.58 12.69 -13.16
CA ALA A 8 11.51 13.36 -12.44
C ALA A 8 10.57 12.38 -11.72
N TYR A 9 10.22 11.24 -12.33
CA TYR A 9 9.46 10.20 -11.64
C TYR A 9 10.22 9.55 -10.50
N ASN A 10 11.52 9.31 -10.66
CA ASN A 10 12.33 8.78 -9.57
C ASN A 10 12.46 9.75 -8.40
N ASP A 11 12.62 11.05 -8.67
CA ASP A 11 12.65 12.10 -7.64
C ASP A 11 11.30 12.21 -6.90
N ALA A 12 10.20 12.13 -7.64
CA ALA A 12 8.85 12.08 -7.05
C ALA A 12 8.64 10.82 -6.19
N LYS A 13 9.15 9.67 -6.63
CA LYS A 13 9.15 8.43 -5.82
C LYS A 13 9.92 8.60 -4.52
N ILE A 14 11.15 9.12 -4.58
CA ILE A 14 11.99 9.35 -3.40
C ILE A 14 11.28 10.31 -2.44
N ARG A 15 10.68 11.39 -2.95
CA ARG A 15 9.92 12.34 -2.14
C ARG A 15 8.70 11.71 -1.48
N ALA A 16 7.97 10.86 -2.18
CA ALA A 16 6.85 10.10 -1.60
C ALA A 16 7.32 9.15 -0.50
N GLN A 17 8.44 8.47 -0.69
CA GLN A 17 9.05 7.60 0.32
C GLN A 17 9.52 8.40 1.56
N GLN A 18 10.06 9.60 1.37
CA GLN A 18 10.37 10.50 2.48
C GLN A 18 9.11 10.96 3.22
N ALA A 19 8.04 11.32 2.50
CA ALA A 19 6.76 11.68 3.12
C ALA A 19 6.14 10.52 3.91
N PHE A 20 6.32 9.29 3.44
CA PHE A 20 5.94 8.07 4.17
C PHE A 20 6.68 7.99 5.51
N GLN A 21 8.00 8.19 5.53
CA GLN A 21 8.80 8.16 6.75
C GLN A 21 8.41 9.27 7.73
N PHE A 22 8.29 10.52 7.25
CA PHE A 22 7.84 11.63 8.09
C PHE A 22 6.42 11.43 8.64
N SER A 23 5.54 10.78 7.86
CA SER A 23 4.21 10.42 8.36
C SER A 23 4.31 9.48 9.57
N LEU A 24 5.09 8.39 9.46
CA LEU A 24 5.27 7.42 10.55
C LEU A 24 5.97 8.02 11.77
N GLN A 25 6.85 8.99 11.57
CA GLN A 25 7.54 9.71 12.65
C GLN A 25 6.64 10.75 13.35
N GLY A 26 5.43 10.99 12.83
CA GLY A 26 4.52 12.01 13.36
C GLY A 26 4.84 13.44 12.89
N GLU A 27 5.78 13.62 11.96
CA GLU A 27 6.18 14.90 11.37
C GLU A 27 5.17 15.36 10.30
N THR A 28 3.93 15.58 10.75
CA THR A 28 2.76 15.79 9.86
C THR A 28 2.88 16.99 8.94
N ALA A 29 3.51 18.08 9.38
CA ALA A 29 3.70 19.28 8.56
C ALA A 29 4.64 19.01 7.37
N GLN A 30 5.79 18.38 7.63
CA GLN A 30 6.76 18.04 6.59
C GLN A 30 6.20 16.99 5.63
N ALA A 31 5.53 15.96 6.17
CA ALA A 31 4.85 14.96 5.36
C ALA A 31 3.81 15.58 4.42
N GLN A 32 2.97 16.49 4.94
CA GLN A 32 1.94 17.16 4.14
C GLN A 32 2.56 18.00 3.01
N GLU A 33 3.61 18.77 3.32
CA GLU A 33 4.31 19.58 2.32
C GLU A 33 4.90 18.71 1.21
N LEU A 34 5.62 17.64 1.57
CA LEU A 34 6.19 16.73 0.59
C LEU A 34 5.12 16.07 -0.28
N LEU A 35 3.99 15.64 0.30
CA LEU A 35 2.88 15.07 -0.45
C LEU A 35 2.27 16.08 -1.42
N GLN A 36 2.05 17.33 -1.00
CA GLN A 36 1.51 18.37 -1.88
C GLN A 36 2.45 18.67 -3.05
N ARG A 37 3.76 18.82 -2.78
CA ARG A 37 4.77 19.03 -3.82
C ARG A 37 4.83 17.85 -4.79
N THR A 38 4.86 16.62 -4.27
CA THR A 38 4.87 15.39 -5.06
C THR A 38 3.64 15.31 -5.97
N HIS A 39 2.44 15.60 -5.43
CA HIS A 39 1.21 15.57 -6.19
C HIS A 39 1.21 16.58 -7.35
N SER A 40 1.57 17.84 -7.08
CA SER A 40 1.65 18.88 -8.11
C SER A 40 2.63 18.52 -9.23
N GLU A 41 3.78 17.98 -8.86
CA GLU A 41 4.80 17.53 -9.82
C GLU A 41 4.30 16.35 -10.67
N LEU A 42 3.78 15.29 -10.05
CA LEU A 42 3.24 14.14 -10.77
C LEU A 42 2.08 14.49 -11.70
N LYS A 43 1.20 15.40 -11.25
CA LYS A 43 0.11 15.94 -12.05
C LYS A 43 0.63 16.75 -13.24
N SER A 44 1.72 17.51 -13.07
CA SER A 44 2.34 18.24 -14.18
C SER A 44 3.01 17.30 -15.21
N LEU A 45 3.59 16.18 -14.75
CA LEU A 45 4.29 15.22 -15.61
C LEU A 45 3.33 14.34 -16.42
N SER A 46 2.21 13.93 -15.81
CA SER A 46 1.34 12.89 -16.38
C SER A 46 -0.15 13.13 -16.29
N GLY A 47 -0.59 14.25 -15.71
CA GLY A 47 -1.99 14.45 -15.34
C GLY A 47 -2.41 13.58 -14.16
N ASP A 48 -3.72 13.50 -13.91
CA ASP A 48 -4.25 12.66 -12.84
C ASP A 48 -4.19 11.17 -13.22
N VAL A 49 -3.87 10.32 -12.24
CA VAL A 49 -3.95 8.88 -12.42
C VAL A 49 -5.41 8.48 -12.54
N LEU A 50 -5.83 8.15 -13.76
CA LEU A 50 -7.05 7.38 -13.98
C LEU A 50 -6.85 6.00 -13.36
N VAL A 51 -7.39 5.82 -12.16
CA VAL A 51 -7.61 4.52 -11.53
C VAL A 51 -9.04 4.12 -11.91
N THR A 52 -9.23 3.64 -13.13
CA THR A 52 -10.56 3.26 -13.64
C THR A 52 -11.25 2.33 -12.66
N GLY A 53 -12.42 2.77 -12.19
CA GLY A 53 -13.34 1.96 -11.41
C GLY A 53 -14.07 1.01 -12.35
N TYR A 54 -14.23 -0.24 -11.91
CA TYR A 54 -15.25 -1.15 -12.40
C TYR A 54 -16.58 -0.39 -12.57
N ASN A 55 -16.92 0.00 -13.80
CA ASN A 55 -18.28 0.16 -14.26
C ASN A 55 -18.29 0.33 -15.79
N ARG A 56 -19.03 -0.60 -16.43
CA ARG A 56 -19.49 -0.67 -17.82
C ARG A 56 -18.51 -1.11 -18.89
N VAL A 57 -18.73 -2.36 -19.31
CA VAL A 57 -18.82 -2.83 -20.71
C VAL A 57 -17.73 -2.27 -21.65
N GLN A 58 -16.59 -2.95 -21.70
CA GLN A 58 -15.83 -3.26 -22.91
C GLN A 58 -14.62 -4.12 -22.51
N GLU A 59 -14.71 -5.42 -22.79
CA GLU A 59 -13.76 -6.46 -22.36
C GLU A 59 -12.42 -6.45 -23.11
N GLU A 60 -12.10 -5.45 -23.94
CA GLU A 60 -10.89 -5.48 -24.77
C GLU A 60 -9.91 -4.31 -24.57
N SER A 61 -10.21 -3.32 -23.72
CA SER A 61 -9.38 -2.09 -23.62
C SER A 61 -8.86 -1.72 -22.21
N ILE A 62 -9.26 -2.47 -21.17
CA ILE A 62 -9.01 -2.07 -19.76
C ILE A 62 -7.59 -2.42 -19.31
N ASP A 63 -7.03 -3.56 -19.77
CA ASP A 63 -5.67 -3.94 -19.43
C ASP A 63 -4.61 -3.12 -20.20
N THR A 64 -4.98 -2.56 -21.36
CA THR A 64 -4.08 -1.81 -22.23
C THR A 64 -3.77 -0.41 -21.71
N GLN A 65 -4.73 0.35 -21.15
CA GLN A 65 -4.49 1.72 -20.66
C GLN A 65 -3.69 1.81 -19.35
N ALA A 66 -3.59 0.71 -18.59
CA ALA A 66 -2.72 0.67 -17.43
C ALA A 66 -1.30 0.22 -17.79
N LEU A 67 -1.15 -0.47 -18.92
CA LEU A 67 0.11 -0.79 -19.61
C LEU A 67 0.65 0.35 -20.50
N THR A 68 -0.06 1.47 -20.67
CA THR A 68 0.47 2.66 -21.37
C THR A 68 1.37 3.54 -20.50
N ARG A 69 1.54 3.22 -19.21
CA ARG A 69 2.43 3.97 -18.31
C ARG A 69 3.82 3.35 -18.33
N THR A 70 4.86 4.10 -17.96
CA THR A 70 6.15 3.49 -17.66
C THR A 70 6.16 2.92 -16.25
N PHE A 71 7.13 2.05 -15.96
CA PHE A 71 7.25 1.45 -14.63
C PHE A 71 7.59 2.52 -13.58
N GLU A 72 8.45 3.48 -13.93
CA GLU A 72 8.88 4.58 -13.07
C GLU A 72 7.70 5.48 -12.68
N GLN A 73 6.83 5.80 -13.64
CA GLN A 73 5.60 6.53 -13.38
C GLN A 73 4.70 5.77 -12.40
N THR A 74 4.59 4.45 -12.58
CA THR A 74 3.82 3.58 -11.68
C THR A 74 4.42 3.58 -10.29
N GLN A 75 5.76 3.52 -10.17
CA GLN A 75 6.43 3.57 -8.88
C GLN A 75 6.16 4.89 -8.15
N ALA A 76 6.28 6.01 -8.86
CA ALA A 76 6.10 7.32 -8.26
C ALA A 76 4.66 7.52 -7.74
N TRP A 77 3.66 7.19 -8.55
CA TRP A 77 2.25 7.30 -8.14
C TRP A 77 1.85 6.26 -7.09
N GLY A 78 2.34 5.02 -7.20
CA GLY A 78 2.07 3.95 -6.24
C GLY A 78 2.58 4.30 -4.85
N TRP A 79 3.81 4.83 -4.75
CA TRP A 79 4.37 5.33 -3.50
C TRP A 79 3.68 6.59 -2.99
N PHE A 80 3.31 7.52 -3.87
CA PHE A 80 2.56 8.73 -3.47
C PHE A 80 1.22 8.38 -2.82
N GLU A 81 0.44 7.49 -3.44
CA GLU A 81 -0.84 7.04 -2.91
C GLU A 81 -0.64 6.25 -1.61
N LEU A 82 0.37 5.37 -1.52
CA LEU A 82 0.70 4.66 -0.28
C LEU A 82 1.02 5.63 0.86
N ALA A 83 1.95 6.58 0.64
CA ALA A 83 2.35 7.59 1.62
C ALA A 83 1.17 8.47 2.06
N SER A 84 0.31 8.86 1.12
CA SER A 84 -0.93 9.59 1.41
C SER A 84 -1.87 8.78 2.31
N GLY A 85 -1.98 7.48 2.08
CA GLY A 85 -2.78 6.59 2.94
C GLY A 85 -2.26 6.55 4.37
N ILE A 86 -0.95 6.41 4.56
CA ILE A 86 -0.32 6.43 5.89
C ILE A 86 -0.57 7.76 6.59
N PHE A 87 -0.34 8.86 5.89
CA PHE A 87 -0.60 10.20 6.42
C PHE A 87 -2.04 10.35 6.94
N GLN A 88 -3.03 9.77 6.26
CA GLN A 88 -4.42 9.78 6.73
C GLN A 88 -4.64 8.86 7.93
N ILE A 89 -4.00 7.69 8.02
CA ILE A 89 -4.06 6.84 9.23
C ILE A 89 -3.50 7.62 10.43
N MET A 90 -2.36 8.27 10.28
CA MET A 90 -1.71 9.04 11.35
C MET A 90 -2.59 10.21 11.85
N ARG A 91 -3.58 10.63 11.05
CA ARG A 91 -4.56 11.66 11.38
C ARG A 91 -5.91 11.11 11.83
N ASP A 92 -5.97 9.83 12.15
CA ASP A 92 -7.18 9.10 12.54
C ASP A 92 -8.30 9.19 11.48
N ARG A 93 -7.93 9.03 10.20
CA ARG A 93 -8.86 9.03 9.06
C ARG A 93 -8.80 7.71 8.29
N PRO A 94 -9.21 6.58 8.90
CA PRO A 94 -9.14 5.26 8.26
C PRO A 94 -10.02 5.15 7.00
N GLY A 95 -11.13 5.89 6.96
CA GLY A 95 -11.98 6.08 5.77
C GLY A 95 -11.19 6.55 4.54
N THR A 96 -10.47 7.64 4.72
CA THR A 96 -9.70 8.28 3.66
C THR A 96 -8.45 7.45 3.31
N SER A 97 -7.75 6.91 4.31
CA SER A 97 -6.56 6.09 4.07
C SER A 97 -6.86 4.86 3.20
N MET A 98 -8.00 4.21 3.43
CA MET A 98 -8.45 3.08 2.63
C MET A 98 -8.57 3.42 1.14
N VAL A 99 -9.05 4.63 0.80
CA VAL A 99 -9.18 5.07 -0.60
C VAL A 99 -7.81 5.13 -1.26
N TYR A 100 -6.84 5.72 -0.58
CA TYR A 100 -5.45 5.84 -1.04
C TYR A 100 -4.79 4.46 -1.20
N PHE A 101 -4.90 3.56 -0.22
CA PHE A 101 -4.33 2.22 -0.36
C PHE A 101 -5.00 1.40 -1.46
N LYS A 102 -6.31 1.53 -1.67
CA LYS A 102 -7.00 0.90 -2.81
C LYS A 102 -6.47 1.42 -4.15
N ARG A 103 -6.19 2.72 -4.25
CA ARG A 103 -5.60 3.32 -5.46
C ARG A 103 -4.18 2.81 -5.69
N ALA A 104 -3.31 2.88 -4.68
CA ALA A 104 -1.96 2.31 -4.74
C ALA A 104 -1.98 0.84 -5.19
N TRP A 105 -2.85 0.01 -4.58
CA TRP A 105 -2.94 -1.41 -4.92
C TRP A 105 -3.36 -1.65 -6.38
N ARG A 106 -4.25 -0.80 -6.90
CA ARG A 106 -4.70 -0.84 -8.30
C ARG A 106 -3.61 -0.35 -9.26
N ILE A 107 -2.82 0.65 -8.88
CA ILE A 107 -1.70 1.16 -9.68
C ILE A 107 -0.66 0.05 -9.92
N TRP A 108 -0.35 -0.76 -8.89
CA TRP A 108 0.62 -1.86 -9.01
C TRP A 108 0.10 -3.10 -9.76
N ARG A 109 -1.22 -3.29 -9.85
CA ARG A 109 -1.83 -4.51 -10.38
C ARG A 109 -1.37 -4.88 -11.80
N PRO A 110 -1.42 -4.00 -12.81
CA PRO A 110 -1.04 -4.33 -14.19
C PRO A 110 0.40 -4.83 -14.28
N TRP A 111 1.31 -4.19 -13.54
CA TRP A 111 2.73 -4.55 -13.52
C TRP A 111 2.99 -5.86 -12.76
N SER A 112 2.21 -6.15 -11.72
CA SER A 112 2.32 -7.42 -10.99
C SER A 112 1.94 -8.65 -11.84
N THR A 113 1.17 -8.46 -12.90
CA THR A 113 0.65 -9.54 -13.76
C THR A 113 1.31 -9.56 -15.14
N ASN A 114 1.42 -8.39 -15.79
CA ASN A 114 1.71 -8.26 -17.21
C ASN A 114 3.08 -7.65 -17.51
N ALA A 115 3.88 -7.27 -16.50
CA ALA A 115 5.20 -6.67 -16.75
C ALA A 115 6.11 -7.64 -17.51
N VAL A 116 6.75 -7.14 -18.58
CA VAL A 116 7.65 -7.94 -19.44
C VAL A 116 8.93 -8.32 -18.70
N SER A 117 9.49 -7.38 -17.92
CA SER A 117 10.65 -7.64 -17.06
C SER A 117 10.25 -8.37 -15.79
N GLU A 118 10.93 -9.49 -15.49
CA GLU A 118 10.71 -10.24 -14.25
C GLU A 118 11.03 -9.41 -13.01
N VAL A 119 12.07 -8.58 -13.06
CA VAL A 119 12.45 -7.68 -11.95
C VAL A 119 11.31 -6.69 -11.67
N GLN A 120 10.79 -6.04 -12.71
CA GLN A 120 9.67 -5.10 -12.56
C GLN A 120 8.40 -5.81 -12.07
N ARG A 121 8.15 -7.02 -12.56
CA ARG A 121 7.02 -7.84 -12.11
C ARG A 121 7.14 -8.21 -10.64
N TYR A 122 8.34 -8.62 -10.21
CA TYR A 122 8.65 -8.95 -8.82
C TYR A 122 8.46 -7.74 -7.91
N GLU A 123 9.06 -6.60 -8.26
CA GLU A 123 8.90 -5.35 -7.51
C GLU A 123 7.43 -4.92 -7.43
N ALA A 124 6.68 -4.98 -8.54
CA ALA A 124 5.27 -4.64 -8.53
C ALA A 124 4.44 -5.59 -7.64
N LYS A 125 4.74 -6.89 -7.63
CA LYS A 125 4.11 -7.85 -6.70
C LYS A 125 4.45 -7.50 -5.26
N ARG A 126 5.72 -7.20 -4.97
CA ARG A 126 6.20 -6.80 -3.64
C ARG A 126 5.47 -5.55 -3.14
N GLU A 127 5.40 -4.48 -3.93
CA GLU A 127 4.73 -3.24 -3.52
C GLU A 127 3.20 -3.34 -3.48
N ARG A 128 2.61 -4.20 -4.32
CA ARG A 128 1.18 -4.53 -4.23
C ARG A 128 0.86 -5.30 -2.95
N ALA A 129 1.72 -6.24 -2.55
CA ALA A 129 1.59 -6.97 -1.30
C ALA A 129 1.75 -6.04 -0.09
N ARG A 130 2.77 -5.16 -0.10
CA ARG A 130 2.95 -4.08 0.90
C ARG A 130 1.66 -3.28 1.06
N THR A 131 1.10 -2.82 -0.06
CA THR A 131 -0.15 -2.05 -0.04
C THR A 131 -1.31 -2.86 0.52
N GLY A 132 -1.36 -4.17 0.25
CA GLY A 132 -2.34 -5.08 0.84
C GLY A 132 -2.24 -5.17 2.37
N LEU A 133 -1.02 -5.24 2.92
CA LEU A 133 -0.81 -5.23 4.37
C LEU A 133 -1.34 -3.95 5.02
N TRP A 134 -1.04 -2.79 4.42
CA TRP A 134 -1.52 -1.48 4.89
C TRP A 134 -3.02 -1.29 4.70
N LEU A 135 -3.59 -1.81 3.62
CA LEU A 135 -5.03 -1.78 3.40
C LEU A 135 -5.78 -2.63 4.44
N GLY A 136 -5.23 -3.79 4.81
CA GLY A 136 -5.79 -4.63 5.88
C GLY A 136 -5.78 -3.92 7.23
N GLU A 137 -4.66 -3.30 7.60
CA GLU A 137 -4.52 -2.45 8.80
C GLU A 137 -5.54 -1.31 8.80
N ALA A 138 -5.71 -0.60 7.67
CA ALA A 138 -6.71 0.46 7.55
C ALA A 138 -8.14 -0.04 7.78
N TRP A 139 -8.50 -1.20 7.23
CA TRP A 139 -9.82 -1.82 7.42
C TRP A 139 -10.06 -2.28 8.85
N ALA A 140 -9.02 -2.77 9.54
CA ALA A 140 -9.14 -3.25 10.91
C ALA A 140 -9.44 -2.14 11.93
N ARG A 141 -9.22 -0.88 11.55
CA ARG A 141 -9.52 0.31 12.37
C ARG A 141 -11.00 0.73 12.35
N PHE A 142 -11.85 0.09 11.55
CA PHE A 142 -13.29 0.37 11.55
C PHE A 142 -14.05 -0.53 12.54
N MET A 143 -15.19 -0.02 13.02
CA MET A 143 -16.09 -0.70 13.94
C MET A 143 -17.24 -1.37 13.16
N SER A 144 -16.97 -2.51 12.51
CA SER A 144 -17.99 -3.29 11.79
C SER A 144 -17.53 -4.71 11.50
N ASP A 145 -18.43 -5.69 11.60
CA ASP A 145 -18.18 -7.09 11.21
C ASP A 145 -17.75 -7.22 9.75
N ARG A 146 -18.33 -6.41 8.86
CA ARG A 146 -17.93 -6.37 7.45
C ARG A 146 -16.49 -5.87 7.28
N ALA A 147 -16.10 -4.90 8.10
CA ALA A 147 -14.73 -4.41 8.10
C ALA A 147 -13.76 -5.47 8.59
N GLN A 148 -14.12 -6.22 9.63
CA GLN A 148 -13.33 -7.37 10.11
C GLN A 148 -13.14 -8.43 9.04
N GLN A 149 -14.22 -8.87 8.39
CA GLN A 149 -14.14 -9.85 7.31
C GLN A 149 -13.25 -9.34 6.16
N SER A 150 -13.38 -8.06 5.81
CA SER A 150 -12.57 -7.43 4.75
C SER A 150 -11.10 -7.36 5.14
N ALA A 151 -10.77 -6.93 6.37
CA ALA A 151 -9.41 -6.84 6.88
C ALA A 151 -8.73 -8.22 6.85
N ASN A 152 -9.41 -9.24 7.38
CA ASN A 152 -8.94 -10.63 7.36
C ASN A 152 -8.68 -11.14 5.94
N ALA A 153 -9.63 -10.96 5.02
CA ALA A 153 -9.50 -11.44 3.65
C ALA A 153 -8.34 -10.75 2.92
N ILE A 154 -8.19 -9.44 3.12
CA ILE A 154 -7.13 -8.63 2.50
C ILE A 154 -5.76 -9.05 3.04
N LEU A 155 -5.62 -9.20 4.37
CA LEU A 155 -4.35 -9.65 4.96
C LEU A 155 -3.98 -11.06 4.53
N ARG A 156 -4.94 -12.00 4.49
CA ARG A 156 -4.68 -13.36 3.97
C ARG A 156 -4.14 -13.31 2.56
N ALA A 157 -4.80 -12.57 1.66
CA ALA A 157 -4.36 -12.44 0.28
C ALA A 157 -2.96 -11.82 0.16
N ALA A 158 -2.68 -10.77 0.93
CA ALA A 158 -1.36 -10.13 0.95
C ALA A 158 -0.27 -11.06 1.47
N LEU A 159 -0.53 -11.79 2.56
CA LEU A 159 0.42 -12.74 3.14
C LEU A 159 0.67 -13.94 2.22
N THR A 160 -0.38 -14.48 1.58
CA THR A 160 -0.22 -15.54 0.57
C THR A 160 0.65 -15.08 -0.58
N GLU A 161 0.47 -13.84 -1.06
CA GLU A 161 1.32 -13.29 -2.12
C GLU A 161 2.78 -13.10 -1.64
N LEU A 162 3.01 -12.63 -0.41
CA LEU A 162 4.35 -12.50 0.16
C LEU A 162 5.08 -13.84 0.25
N LEU A 163 4.37 -14.90 0.67
CA LEU A 163 4.92 -16.25 0.71
C LEU A 163 5.30 -16.72 -0.69
N ARG A 164 4.42 -16.49 -1.68
CA ARG A 164 4.64 -16.90 -3.06
C ARG A 164 5.85 -16.22 -3.71
N ILE A 165 6.17 -15.00 -3.29
CA ILE A 165 7.33 -14.23 -3.80
C ILE A 165 8.51 -14.22 -2.83
N GLU A 166 8.42 -14.95 -1.72
CA GLU A 166 9.46 -15.06 -0.69
C GLU A 166 9.94 -13.72 -0.10
N ALA A 167 9.08 -12.69 -0.08
CA ALA A 167 9.40 -11.35 0.43
C ALA A 167 9.17 -11.25 1.95
N TYR A 168 9.88 -12.07 2.72
CA TYR A 168 9.75 -12.11 4.19
C TYR A 168 10.31 -10.87 4.89
N ASP A 169 11.32 -10.23 4.29
CA ASP A 169 11.89 -8.96 4.70
C ASP A 169 10.81 -7.87 4.76
N LEU A 170 9.94 -7.84 3.74
CA LEU A 170 8.86 -6.86 3.62
C LEU A 170 7.83 -7.03 4.74
N LEU A 171 7.55 -8.27 5.15
CA LEU A 171 6.63 -8.53 6.25
C LEU A 171 7.18 -7.93 7.55
N GLN A 172 8.45 -8.19 7.87
CA GLN A 172 9.08 -7.66 9.08
C GLN A 172 9.15 -6.12 9.03
N GLU A 173 9.60 -5.57 7.90
CA GLU A 173 9.65 -4.12 7.66
C GLU A 173 8.27 -3.47 7.91
N THR A 174 7.20 -4.11 7.42
CA THR A 174 5.84 -3.59 7.58
C THR A 174 5.34 -3.72 9.02
N ILE A 175 5.69 -4.78 9.74
CA ILE A 175 5.36 -4.91 11.18
C ILE A 175 6.03 -3.79 11.96
N ASP A 176 7.31 -3.54 11.72
CA ASP A 176 8.08 -2.50 12.40
C ASP A 176 7.50 -1.12 12.10
N GLN A 177 7.14 -0.85 10.84
CA GLN A 177 6.48 0.40 10.45
C GLN A 177 5.07 0.54 11.05
N GLN A 178 4.26 -0.51 11.00
CA GLN A 178 2.92 -0.49 11.58
C GLN A 178 2.96 -0.31 13.09
N SER A 179 4.05 -0.69 13.77
CA SER A 179 4.26 -0.49 15.21
C SER A 179 4.40 0.99 15.62
N LEU A 180 4.55 1.90 14.64
CA LEU A 180 4.64 3.35 14.85
C LEU A 180 3.30 4.07 14.71
N LEU A 181 2.23 3.37 14.35
CA LEU A 181 0.92 3.98 14.16
C LEU A 181 0.32 4.51 15.48
N PRO A 182 -0.67 5.41 15.41
CA PRO A 182 -1.48 5.71 16.57
C PRO A 182 -2.31 4.49 16.99
N PRO A 183 -2.66 4.36 18.28
CA PRO A 183 -3.60 3.36 18.77
C PRO A 183 -4.88 3.33 17.94
N ALA A 184 -5.36 2.12 17.63
CA ALA A 184 -6.63 1.96 16.96
C ALA A 184 -7.78 2.43 17.87
N PRO A 185 -8.90 2.94 17.30
CA PRO A 185 -10.01 3.44 18.10
C PRO A 185 -10.70 2.31 18.88
N PRO A 186 -11.20 2.56 20.11
CA PRO A 186 -11.95 1.57 20.89
C PRO A 186 -13.10 0.94 20.09
N GLY A 187 -13.26 -0.38 20.20
CA GLY A 187 -14.29 -1.14 19.49
C GLY A 187 -13.93 -1.49 18.04
N SER A 188 -12.80 -1.02 17.52
CA SER A 188 -12.23 -1.54 16.28
C SER A 188 -11.54 -2.88 16.51
N LEU A 189 -11.33 -3.65 15.45
CA LEU A 189 -10.69 -4.96 15.53
C LEU A 189 -9.20 -4.87 15.87
N ALA A 190 -8.55 -3.78 15.47
CA ALA A 190 -7.16 -3.49 15.83
C ALA A 190 -7.00 -2.95 17.26
N TYR A 191 -8.09 -2.70 17.98
CA TYR A 191 -8.02 -2.21 19.36
C TYR A 191 -7.59 -3.31 20.33
N ASN A 192 -6.54 -3.02 21.11
CA ASN A 192 -6.04 -3.93 22.13
C ASN A 192 -5.85 -3.23 23.48
N ASN A 193 -6.94 -2.83 24.15
CA ASN A 193 -6.91 -2.24 25.49
C ASN A 193 -5.91 -1.07 25.62
N GLY A 194 -5.84 -0.22 24.59
CA GLY A 194 -4.90 0.90 24.51
C GLY A 194 -3.44 0.54 24.23
N ARG A 195 -3.08 -0.74 24.15
CA ARG A 195 -1.76 -1.18 23.68
C ARG A 195 -1.66 -1.05 22.17
N HIS A 196 -0.51 -0.59 21.73
CA HIS A 196 -0.20 -0.47 20.32
C HIS A 196 0.39 -1.79 19.79
N ILE A 197 -0.46 -2.58 19.11
CA ILE A 197 -0.03 -3.81 18.44
C ILE A 197 -0.53 -3.76 16.99
N PRO A 198 0.36 -3.89 15.99
CA PRO A 198 -0.03 -3.98 14.59
C PRO A 198 -1.12 -5.05 14.37
N TYR A 199 -2.14 -4.75 13.57
CA TYR A 199 -3.24 -5.69 13.39
C TYR A 199 -2.79 -7.00 12.78
N ILE A 200 -1.77 -6.97 11.92
CA ILE A 200 -1.15 -8.17 11.36
C ILE A 200 -0.65 -9.16 12.43
N CYS A 201 -0.14 -8.66 13.56
CA CYS A 201 0.28 -9.50 14.69
C CYS A 201 -0.93 -10.11 15.42
N LEU A 202 -2.01 -9.34 15.60
CA LEU A 202 -3.26 -9.84 16.17
C LEU A 202 -3.90 -10.90 15.26
N PHE A 203 -3.85 -10.68 13.94
CA PHE A 203 -4.33 -11.60 12.93
C PHE A 203 -3.62 -12.96 13.04
N PHE A 204 -2.31 -12.95 13.23
CA PHE A 204 -1.53 -14.18 13.43
C PHE A 204 -1.96 -14.95 14.68
N THR A 205 -2.25 -14.29 15.79
CA THR A 205 -2.73 -14.97 17.01
C THR A 205 -4.13 -15.59 16.87
N GLN A 206 -4.93 -15.09 15.92
CA GLN A 206 -6.29 -15.55 15.67
C GLN A 206 -6.36 -16.58 14.54
N SER A 207 -5.26 -16.82 13.83
CA SER A 207 -5.24 -17.63 12.63
C SER A 207 -4.23 -18.78 12.74
N ALA A 208 -4.70 -20.02 12.50
CA ALA A 208 -3.86 -21.20 12.32
C ALA A 208 -2.82 -21.07 11.18
N PHE A 209 -2.88 -19.98 10.41
CA PHE A 209 -1.94 -19.62 9.36
C PHE A 209 -0.48 -19.48 9.86
N LEU A 210 -0.26 -19.16 11.15
CA LEU A 210 1.08 -19.14 11.76
C LEU A 210 1.80 -20.49 11.69
N GLU A 211 1.09 -21.60 11.86
CA GLU A 211 1.71 -22.92 11.82
C GLU A 211 2.30 -23.18 10.43
N GLN A 212 1.59 -22.87 9.36
CA GLN A 212 2.09 -23.03 7.99
C GLN A 212 3.28 -22.11 7.66
N LEU A 213 3.31 -20.90 8.22
CA LEU A 213 4.38 -19.91 8.01
C LEU A 213 5.67 -20.21 8.79
N LEU A 214 5.53 -20.85 9.95
CA LEU A 214 6.67 -21.27 10.77
C LEU A 214 7.22 -22.64 10.34
N TYR A 215 6.38 -23.55 9.83
CA TYR A 215 6.82 -24.84 9.30
C TYR A 215 7.57 -24.73 7.96
N SER A 216 7.32 -23.69 7.17
CA SER A 216 8.06 -23.40 5.92
C SER A 216 9.45 -22.80 6.14
N ARG A 217 9.84 -22.54 7.40
CA ARG A 217 11.19 -22.12 7.81
C ARG A 217 12.08 -23.27 8.30
N ARG A 218 11.60 -24.52 8.27
CA ARG A 218 12.39 -25.74 8.52
C ARG A 218 12.61 -26.51 7.23
#